data_AF-A0A8J4PN90-F1
#
_entry.id   AF-A0A8J4PN90-F1
#
_cell.length_a   1.000
_cell.length_b   1.000
_cell.length_c   1.000
_cell.angle_alpha   90.00
_cell.angle_beta   90.00
_cell.angle_gamma   90.00
#
_symmetry.space_group_name_H-M   'P 1'
#
loop_
_entity.id
_entity.type
_entity.pdbx_description
1 polymer ?
#
loop_
_entity_poly.entity_id
_entity_poly.type
_entity_poly.pdbx_seq_one_letter_code
_entity_poly.pdbx_strand_id
1 'polypeptide(L)'
;MLDNRLAFNIKRNVILKDKNGNISEIDIVYGFIFKKYIECKCYTSQPVPLKDVAKFKEVLLMNNISPHQGLFFTTSTYVPRASTIGILTIDGEQLKSMERTSFFVGIFKSFAYVFGTALGLGLISVFIKEEYKKK
;
A
#
# COMPACT_ATOMS: atom_id res chain seq x y z
N MET A 1 16.80 0.03 -0.25
CA MET A 1 17.16 -0.93 0.81
C MET A 1 16.06 -0.89 1.88
N LEU A 2 14.99 -1.68 1.68
CA LEU A 2 13.78 -1.70 2.53
C LEU A 2 13.80 -2.90 3.51
N ASP A 3 14.96 -3.51 3.72
CA ASP A 3 15.03 -4.85 4.31
C ASP A 3 14.94 -4.87 5.84
N ASN A 4 15.01 -3.71 6.51
CA ASN A 4 15.12 -3.65 7.98
C ASN A 4 14.16 -2.65 8.67
N ARG A 5 13.02 -2.28 8.07
CA ARG A 5 12.07 -1.35 8.71
C ARG A 5 10.69 -1.97 8.88
N LEU A 6 10.43 -2.61 10.02
CA LEU A 6 9.09 -2.86 10.61
C LEU A 6 7.97 -3.12 9.57
N ALA A 7 8.25 -3.91 8.54
CA ALA A 7 7.40 -4.07 7.37
C ALA A 7 6.48 -5.30 7.53
N PHE A 8 5.98 -5.55 8.75
CA PHE A 8 5.22 -6.76 9.08
C PHE A 8 3.96 -6.94 8.24
N ASN A 9 3.45 -5.84 7.68
CA ASN A 9 2.27 -5.81 6.83
C ASN A 9 2.59 -5.64 5.34
N ILE A 10 3.82 -5.90 4.91
CA ILE A 10 4.26 -5.79 3.52
C ILE A 10 4.86 -7.14 3.08
N LYS A 11 4.39 -7.65 1.96
CA LYS A 11 4.93 -8.83 1.28
C LYS A 11 5.40 -8.44 -0.12
N ARG A 12 6.51 -8.99 -0.58
CA ARG A 12 7.04 -8.76 -1.93
C ARG A 12 6.92 -10.03 -2.77
N ASN A 13 6.91 -9.87 -4.09
CA ASN A 13 6.95 -10.95 -5.07
C ASN A 13 5.88 -12.02 -4.77
N VAL A 14 4.66 -11.55 -4.57
CA VAL A 14 3.54 -12.39 -4.15
C VAL A 14 2.97 -13.11 -5.36
N ILE A 15 3.05 -14.43 -5.32
CA ILE A 15 2.47 -15.29 -6.34
C ILE A 15 0.97 -15.47 -6.07
N LEU A 16 0.16 -15.12 -7.07
CA LEU A 16 -1.27 -15.40 -7.15
C LEU A 16 -1.52 -16.53 -8.14
N LYS A 17 -2.48 -17.39 -7.81
CA LYS A 17 -2.97 -18.45 -8.68
C LYS A 17 -4.47 -18.28 -8.85
N ASP A 18 -4.90 -18.05 -10.08
CA ASP A 18 -6.31 -17.89 -10.38
C ASP A 18 -7.07 -19.24 -10.39
N LYS A 19 -8.39 -19.18 -10.58
CA LYS A 19 -9.26 -20.37 -10.65
C LYS A 19 -8.93 -21.30 -11.82
N ASN A 20 -8.33 -20.77 -12.88
CA ASN A 20 -7.95 -21.51 -14.08
C ASN A 20 -6.55 -22.13 -13.94
N GLY A 21 -5.86 -21.87 -12.83
CA GLY A 21 -4.51 -22.35 -12.57
C GLY A 21 -3.40 -21.47 -13.14
N ASN A 22 -3.73 -20.32 -13.74
CA ASN A 22 -2.71 -19.39 -14.21
C ASN A 22 -2.02 -18.73 -13.02
N ILE A 23 -0.73 -18.46 -13.19
CA ILE A 23 0.10 -17.84 -12.18
C ILE A 23 0.37 -16.40 -12.58
N SER A 24 0.30 -15.50 -11.62
CA SER A 24 0.69 -14.10 -11.77
C SER A 24 1.49 -13.66 -10.55
N GLU A 25 2.51 -12.85 -10.77
CA GLU A 25 3.29 -12.24 -9.69
C GLU A 25 2.79 -10.81 -9.45
N ILE A 26 2.66 -10.43 -8.18
CA ILE A 26 2.41 -9.07 -7.74
C ILE A 26 3.63 -8.58 -6.96
N ASP A 27 4.20 -7.46 -7.38
CA ASP A 27 5.45 -6.95 -6.82
C ASP A 27 5.35 -6.68 -5.31
N ILE A 28 4.27 -6.04 -4.86
CA ILE A 28 4.06 -5.74 -3.44
C ILE A 28 2.59 -5.93 -3.05
N VAL A 29 2.35 -6.58 -1.90
CA VAL A 29 1.05 -6.60 -1.23
C VAL A 29 1.21 -6.03 0.17
N TYR A 30 0.38 -5.06 0.56
CA TYR A 30 0.41 -4.53 1.91
C TYR A 30 -0.97 -4.36 2.55
N GLY A 31 -1.01 -4.35 3.89
CA GLY A 31 -2.22 -4.22 4.70
C GLY A 31 -2.68 -5.52 5.35
N PHE A 32 -3.41 -5.39 6.46
CA PHE A 32 -3.92 -6.53 7.24
C PHE A 32 -5.32 -6.96 6.77
N ILE A 33 -6.32 -6.10 6.99
CA ILE A 33 -7.73 -6.34 6.63
C ILE A 33 -8.01 -5.79 5.22
N PHE A 34 -7.67 -4.52 5.00
CA PHE A 34 -7.81 -3.87 3.69
C PHE A 34 -6.49 -3.96 2.92
N LYS A 35 -6.33 -5.06 2.17
CA LYS A 35 -5.12 -5.28 1.37
C LYS A 35 -5.09 -4.38 0.14
N LYS A 36 -3.88 -3.94 -0.18
CA LYS A 36 -3.52 -3.24 -1.41
C LYS A 36 -2.50 -4.07 -2.18
N TYR A 37 -2.67 -4.11 -3.49
CA TYR A 37 -1.86 -4.88 -4.43
C TYR A 37 -1.18 -3.89 -5.35
N ILE A 38 0.14 -3.94 -5.44
CA ILE A 38 0.94 -2.97 -6.18
C ILE A 38 1.70 -3.70 -7.28
N GLU A 39 1.58 -3.17 -8.49
CA GLU A 39 2.48 -3.47 -9.61
C GLU A 39 3.41 -2.27 -9.84
N CYS A 40 4.68 -2.54 -10.07
CA CYS A 40 5.74 -1.57 -10.31
C CYS A 40 6.30 -1.75 -11.72
N LYS A 41 6.38 -0.67 -12.50
CA LYS A 41 7.05 -0.67 -13.81
C LYS A 41 8.06 0.45 -13.94
N CYS A 42 9.32 0.08 -14.15
CA CYS A 42 10.37 1.01 -14.50
C CYS A 42 10.36 1.28 -16.01
N TYR A 43 9.82 2.43 -16.40
CA TYR A 43 9.90 2.95 -17.76
C TYR A 43 10.80 4.19 -17.75
N THR A 44 11.74 4.25 -18.69
CA THR A 44 12.73 5.35 -18.76
C THR A 44 12.35 6.40 -19.80
N SER A 45 11.88 5.99 -20.98
CA SER A 45 11.74 6.89 -22.14
C SER A 45 10.35 6.89 -22.80
N GLN A 46 9.40 6.11 -22.29
CA GLN A 46 8.05 6.01 -22.88
C GLN A 46 6.97 5.93 -21.81
N PRO A 47 5.79 6.53 -22.03
CA PRO A 47 4.67 6.40 -21.11
C PRO A 47 4.21 4.95 -20.99
N VAL A 48 3.72 4.58 -19.80
CA VAL A 48 3.11 3.28 -19.54
C VAL A 48 1.88 3.12 -20.44
N PRO A 49 1.83 2.08 -21.30
CA PRO A 49 0.71 1.87 -22.20
C PRO A 49 -0.49 1.26 -21.45
N LEU A 50 -1.68 1.46 -22.01
CA LEU A 50 -2.92 0.89 -21.45
C LEU A 50 -2.83 -0.62 -21.21
N LYS A 51 -2.20 -1.36 -22.13
CA LYS A 51 -2.11 -2.83 -22.07
C LYS A 51 -1.52 -3.34 -20.75
N ASP A 52 -0.59 -2.60 -20.15
CA ASP A 52 0.09 -3.02 -18.92
C ASP A 52 -0.82 -2.85 -17.71
N VAL A 53 -1.47 -1.69 -17.61
CA VAL A 53 -2.42 -1.41 -16.51
C VAL A 53 -3.67 -2.28 -16.65
N ALA A 54 -4.13 -2.52 -17.88
CA ALA A 54 -5.25 -3.41 -18.17
C ALA A 54 -4.92 -4.87 -17.81
N LYS A 55 -3.73 -5.36 -18.17
CA LYS A 55 -3.26 -6.70 -17.75
C LYS A 55 -3.30 -6.83 -16.23
N PHE A 56 -2.76 -5.85 -15.50
CA PHE A 56 -2.80 -5.88 -14.04
C PHE A 56 -4.23 -5.88 -13.49
N LYS A 57 -5.13 -5.06 -14.05
CA LYS A 57 -6.55 -5.08 -13.68
C LYS A 57 -7.17 -6.47 -13.86
N GLU A 58 -6.92 -7.13 -14.99
CA GLU A 58 -7.43 -8.48 -15.24
C GLU A 58 -6.87 -9.50 -14.25
N VAL A 59 -5.59 -9.41 -13.88
CA VAL A 59 -4.99 -10.26 -12.84
C VAL A 59 -5.75 -10.12 -11.51
N LEU A 60 -6.10 -8.90 -11.10
CA LEU A 60 -6.88 -8.67 -9.88
C LEU A 60 -8.28 -9.30 -10.00
N LEU A 61 -8.98 -9.04 -11.10
CA LEU A 61 -10.34 -9.55 -11.32
C LEU A 61 -10.39 -11.09 -11.34
N MET A 62 -9.44 -11.74 -12.02
CA MET A 62 -9.34 -13.22 -12.06
C MET A 62 -9.09 -13.84 -10.68
N ASN A 63 -8.55 -13.06 -9.74
CA ASN A 63 -8.31 -13.46 -8.35
C ASN A 63 -9.42 -12.97 -7.39
N ASN A 64 -10.56 -12.50 -7.90
CA ASN A 64 -11.67 -11.89 -7.15
C ASN A 64 -11.23 -10.69 -6.27
N ILE A 65 -10.23 -9.92 -6.72
CA ILE A 65 -9.75 -8.72 -6.04
C ILE A 65 -10.33 -7.50 -6.76
N SER A 66 -10.89 -6.56 -6.00
CA SER A 66 -11.44 -5.33 -6.59
C SER A 66 -10.31 -4.46 -7.19
N PRO A 67 -10.48 -3.89 -8.40
CA PRO A 67 -9.52 -2.95 -8.98
C PRO A 67 -9.17 -1.76 -8.06
N HIS A 68 -10.07 -1.33 -7.18
CA HIS A 68 -9.80 -0.28 -6.19
C HIS A 68 -8.75 -0.67 -5.14
N GLN A 69 -8.43 -1.96 -5.02
CA GLN A 69 -7.34 -2.45 -4.19
C GLN A 69 -6.00 -2.43 -4.94
N GLY A 70 -6.02 -2.25 -6.25
CA GLY A 70 -4.84 -2.16 -7.11
C GLY A 70 -4.23 -0.76 -7.13
N LEU A 71 -2.90 -0.73 -7.06
CA LEU A 71 -2.08 0.45 -7.35
C LEU A 71 -1.06 0.08 -8.43
N PHE A 72 -0.88 0.96 -9.40
CA PHE A 72 0.15 0.82 -10.43
C PHE A 72 1.16 1.94 -10.25
N PHE A 73 2.44 1.60 -10.09
CA PHE A 73 3.53 2.54 -9.91
C PHE A 73 4.43 2.55 -11.14
N THR A 74 4.87 3.74 -11.53
CA THR A 74 5.93 3.88 -12.53
C THR A 74 6.85 5.05 -12.24
N THR A 75 8.07 4.95 -12.74
CA THR A 75 9.04 6.06 -12.79
C THR A 75 8.78 7.03 -13.94
N SER A 76 7.91 6.67 -14.90
CA SER A 76 7.56 7.49 -16.07
C SER A 76 6.17 8.14 -15.92
N THR A 77 5.53 8.49 -17.04
CA THR A 77 4.14 8.95 -17.10
C THR A 77 3.22 7.83 -17.63
N TYR A 78 1.92 8.07 -17.62
CA TYR A 78 0.92 7.17 -18.21
C TYR A 78 0.37 7.75 -19.51
N VAL A 79 0.00 6.88 -20.47
CA VAL A 79 -0.91 7.34 -21.53
C VAL A 79 -2.27 7.72 -20.90
N PRO A 80 -2.98 8.74 -21.39
CA PRO A 80 -4.20 9.25 -20.72
C PRO A 80 -5.26 8.18 -20.45
N ARG A 81 -5.39 7.19 -21.33
CA ARG A 81 -6.37 6.10 -21.15
C ARG A 81 -5.97 5.10 -20.06
N ALA A 82 -4.69 4.99 -19.72
CA ALA A 82 -4.22 4.03 -18.71
C ALA A 82 -4.60 4.46 -17.28
N SER A 83 -4.77 5.77 -17.03
CA SER A 83 -5.17 6.30 -15.72
C SER A 83 -6.69 6.30 -15.49
N THR A 84 -7.51 5.98 -16.49
CA THR A 84 -8.99 6.06 -16.41
C THR A 84 -9.69 4.72 -16.21
N ILE A 85 -8.97 3.59 -16.16
CA ILE A 85 -9.59 2.25 -16.17
C ILE A 85 -9.93 1.68 -14.78
N GLY A 86 -9.87 2.50 -13.74
CA GLY A 86 -10.27 2.12 -12.37
C GLY A 86 -9.17 1.49 -11.51
N ILE A 87 -7.92 1.47 -11.98
CA ILE A 87 -6.74 1.22 -11.15
C ILE A 87 -6.15 2.55 -10.73
N LEU A 88 -5.77 2.69 -9.45
CA LEU A 88 -5.08 3.89 -8.99
C LEU A 88 -3.66 3.90 -9.55
N THR A 89 -3.29 4.94 -10.29
CA THR A 89 -1.96 5.10 -10.90
C THR A 89 -1.14 6.13 -10.14
N ILE A 90 0.13 5.81 -9.87
CA ILE A 90 1.14 6.72 -9.34
C ILE A 90 2.25 6.84 -10.38
N ASP A 91 2.48 8.07 -10.85
CA ASP A 91 3.51 8.37 -11.85
C ASP A 91 4.85 8.80 -11.21
N GLY A 92 5.85 9.07 -12.04
CA GLY A 92 7.18 9.44 -11.58
C GLY A 92 7.25 10.77 -10.83
N GLU A 93 6.38 11.74 -11.15
CA GLU A 93 6.35 13.02 -10.43
C GLU A 93 5.72 12.86 -9.05
N GLN A 94 4.60 12.15 -8.99
CA GLN A 94 3.94 11.80 -7.74
C GLN A 94 4.85 10.96 -6.83
N LEU A 95 5.58 9.99 -7.41
CA LEU A 95 6.53 9.17 -6.68
C LEU A 95 7.65 10.02 -6.05
N LYS A 96 8.25 10.94 -6.82
CA LYS A 96 9.25 11.88 -6.30
C LYS A 96 8.70 12.76 -5.18
N SER A 97 7.45 13.21 -5.31
CA SER A 97 6.78 13.99 -4.25
C SER A 97 6.61 13.14 -2.99
N MET A 98 6.17 11.88 -3.13
CA MET A 98 6.03 10.95 -2.01
C MET A 98 7.36 10.71 -1.31
N GLU A 99 8.45 10.51 -2.06
CA GLU A 99 9.80 10.32 -1.52
C GLU A 99 10.25 11.52 -0.68
N ARG A 100 10.05 12.75 -1.15
CA ARG A 100 10.38 13.98 -0.40
C ARG A 100 9.63 14.06 0.94
N THR A 101 8.35 13.68 0.94
CA THR A 101 7.53 13.71 2.16
C THR A 101 7.72 12.49 3.07
N SER A 102 8.32 11.40 2.57
CA SER A 102 8.36 10.10 3.25
C SER A 102 9.03 10.16 4.63
N PHE A 103 10.06 11.00 4.76
CA PHE A 103 10.77 11.21 6.01
C PHE A 103 9.86 11.82 7.09
N PHE A 104 9.17 12.91 6.77
CA PHE A 104 8.25 13.59 7.69
C PHE A 104 7.05 12.72 8.05
N VAL A 105 6.51 11.98 7.08
CA VAL A 105 5.43 11.00 7.34
C VAL A 105 5.90 9.94 8.32
N GLY A 106 7.14 9.46 8.19
CA GLY A 106 7.74 8.51 9.13
C GLY A 106 7.83 9.08 10.54
N ILE A 107 8.35 10.30 10.69
CA ILE A 107 8.44 10.99 11.99
C ILE A 107 7.06 11.15 12.62
N PHE A 108 6.09 11.70 11.87
CA PHE A 108 4.76 11.95 12.38
C PHE A 108 4.06 10.66 12.85
N LYS A 109 4.17 9.57 12.07
CA LYS A 109 3.63 8.27 12.46
C LYS A 109 4.24 7.78 13.77
N SER A 110 5.56 7.88 13.94
CA SER A 110 6.23 7.49 15.18
C SER A 110 5.74 8.29 16.38
N PHE A 111 5.59 9.61 16.24
CA PHE A 111 5.03 10.46 17.30
C PHE A 111 3.59 10.08 17.64
N ALA A 112 2.75 9.85 16.62
CA ALA A 112 1.36 9.44 16.84
C ALA A 112 1.26 8.11 17.59
N TYR A 113 2.13 7.13 17.29
CA TYR A 113 2.17 5.87 18.03
C TYR A 113 2.58 6.06 19.50
N VAL A 114 3.67 6.80 19.76
CA VAL A 114 4.15 7.02 21.13
C VAL A 114 3.14 7.81 21.97
N PHE A 115 2.55 8.85 21.40
CA PHE A 115 1.58 9.67 22.11
C PHE A 115 0.26 8.91 22.36
N GLY A 116 -0.21 8.17 21.35
CA GLY A 116 -1.41 7.35 21.47
C GLY A 116 -1.27 6.25 22.53
N THR A 117 -0.11 5.59 22.60
CA THR A 117 0.12 4.56 23.63
C THR A 117 0.24 5.17 25.04
N ALA A 118 0.94 6.29 25.20
CA ALA A 118 1.05 6.99 26.48
C ALA A 118 -0.32 7.44 27.01
N LEU A 119 -1.15 8.05 26.14
CA LEU A 119 -2.53 8.43 26.49
C LEU A 119 -3.38 7.22 26.87
N GLY A 120 -3.29 6.12 26.10
CA GLY A 120 -4.02 4.89 26.39
C GLY A 120 -3.67 4.30 27.75
N LEU A 121 -2.38 4.21 28.09
CA LEU A 121 -1.93 3.73 29.39
C LEU A 121 -2.36 4.66 30.53
N GLY A 122 -2.30 5.97 30.32
CA GLY A 122 -2.79 6.97 31.26
C GLY A 122 -4.27 6.77 31.58
N LEU A 123 -5.13 6.65 30.55
CA LEU A 123 -6.56 6.41 30.72
C LEU A 123 -6.85 5.09 31.44
N ILE A 124 -6.14 4.01 31.10
CA ILE A 124 -6.27 2.71 31.78
C ILE A 124 -5.93 2.86 33.28
N SER A 125 -4.84 3.57 33.60
CA SER A 125 -4.43 3.78 35.00
C SER A 125 -5.48 4.55 35.81
N VAL A 126 -6.13 5.55 35.20
CA VAL A 126 -7.21 6.33 35.84
C VAL A 126 -8.42 5.44 36.08
N PHE A 127 -8.82 4.67 35.06
CA PHE A 127 -9.98 3.78 35.15
C PHE A 127 -9.80 2.70 36.23
N ILE A 128 -8.60 2.07 36.29
CA ILE A 128 -8.25 1.12 37.36
C ILE A 128 -8.36 1.80 38.73
N LYS A 129 -7.81 3.01 38.88
CA LYS A 129 -7.86 3.74 40.16
C LYS A 129 -9.29 4.08 40.59
N GLU A 130 -10.20 4.38 39.66
CA GLU A 130 -11.62 4.60 39.98
C GLU A 130 -12.35 3.32 40.39
N GLU A 131 -12.10 2.20 39.71
CA GLU A 131 -12.67 0.89 40.09
C GLU A 131 -12.22 0.45 41.49
N TYR A 132 -10.95 0.65 41.83
CA TYR A 132 -10.44 0.37 43.18
C TYR A 132 -11.03 1.28 44.27
N LYS A 133 -11.45 2.51 43.94
CA LYS A 133 -12.10 3.42 44.90
C LYS A 133 -13.58 3.08 45.16
N LYS A 134 -14.22 2.30 44.28
CA LYS A 134 -15.62 1.90 44.40
C LYS A 134 -15.81 0.60 45.20
N LYS A 135 -14.74 -0.15 45.45
CA LYS A 135 -14.70 -1.33 46.32
C LYS A 135 -14.27 -0.95 47.73
#